data_AF-A0A8G1TUR7-F1
#
_entry.id   AF-A0A8G1TUR7-F1
#
_cell.length_a   1.000
_cell.length_b   1.000
_cell.length_c   1.000
_cell.angle_alpha   90.00
_cell.angle_beta   90.00
_cell.angle_gamma   90.00
#
_symmetry.space_group_name_H-M   'P 1'
#
loop_
_entity.id
_entity.type
_entity.pdbx_description
1 polymer ?
#
loop_
_entity_poly.entity_id
_entity_poly.type
_entity_poly.pdbx_seq_one_letter_code
_entity_poly.pdbx_strand_id
1 'polypeptide(L)'
;MSEKNEWKLVPVGPTDEMETAAEDDYEQRGETFPDWKANYRAMLAAAPTPPASAQDDAKVYHFEQRSRFGPWIEVEKPTERSVEFVQRAAAPAASDAQDLPELNADLIDILGRPNFACIRIAQLLRLGGVEIAKKAEAEQATVIHYLLGFYLKHGSQWAEKADEDIERRRLAALSASQQQEG
;
A
#
# COMPACT_ATOMS: atom_id res chain seq x y z
N MET A 1 -15.60 -25.43 -25.65
CA MET A 1 -15.44 -24.07 -26.21
C MET A 1 -15.85 -23.10 -25.13
N SER A 2 -14.88 -22.51 -24.43
CA SER A 2 -15.15 -21.59 -23.31
C SER A 2 -15.00 -20.16 -23.84
N GLU A 3 -16.07 -19.39 -23.82
CA GLU A 3 -16.06 -17.97 -24.18
C GLU A 3 -15.08 -17.22 -23.27
N LYS A 4 -14.14 -16.51 -23.89
CA LYS A 4 -13.22 -15.62 -23.18
C LYS A 4 -13.98 -14.32 -22.92
N ASN A 5 -14.14 -13.95 -21.65
CA ASN A 5 -14.68 -12.63 -21.29
C ASN A 5 -13.69 -11.55 -21.74
N GLU A 6 -14.06 -10.89 -22.84
CA GLU A 6 -13.35 -9.79 -23.46
C GLU A 6 -13.77 -8.49 -22.77
N TRP A 7 -12.91 -7.95 -21.90
CA TRP A 7 -13.17 -6.65 -21.29
C TRP A 7 -12.84 -5.54 -22.29
N LYS A 8 -13.85 -4.73 -22.64
CA LYS A 8 -13.70 -3.58 -23.53
C LYS A 8 -13.71 -2.29 -22.70
N LEU A 9 -12.65 -1.49 -22.81
CA LEU A 9 -12.64 -0.11 -22.33
C LEU A 9 -13.66 0.68 -23.15
N VAL A 10 -14.69 1.19 -22.48
CA VAL A 10 -15.67 2.10 -23.07
C VAL A 10 -15.31 3.50 -22.61
N PRO A 11 -15.10 4.47 -23.53
CA PRO A 11 -14.96 5.87 -23.14
C PRO A 11 -16.22 6.29 -22.38
N VAL A 12 -16.07 6.67 -21.12
CA VAL A 12 -17.17 7.24 -20.33
C VAL A 12 -17.16 8.74 -20.60
N GLY A 13 -18.20 9.22 -21.28
CA GLY A 13 -18.45 10.65 -21.39
C GLY A 13 -18.84 11.22 -20.01
N PRO A 14 -18.64 12.52 -19.76
CA PRO A 14 -19.17 13.16 -18.56
C PRO A 14 -20.68 12.91 -18.47
N THR A 15 -21.17 12.61 -17.27
CA THR A 15 -22.60 12.46 -17.02
C THR A 15 -23.26 13.84 -16.94
N ASP A 16 -24.56 13.92 -17.23
CA ASP A 16 -25.33 15.17 -17.15
C ASP A 16 -25.18 15.86 -15.77
N GLU A 17 -25.06 15.07 -14.70
CA GLU A 17 -24.82 15.55 -13.33
C GLU A 17 -23.46 16.24 -13.17
N MET A 18 -22.41 15.70 -13.81
CA MET A 18 -21.08 16.33 -13.82
C MET A 18 -21.08 17.60 -14.67
N GLU A 19 -21.94 17.68 -15.70
CA GLU A 19 -22.08 18.89 -16.51
C GLU A 19 -22.76 20.02 -15.73
N THR A 20 -23.87 19.73 -15.04
CA THR A 20 -24.58 20.73 -14.22
C THR A 20 -23.69 21.26 -13.10
N ALA A 21 -22.93 20.39 -12.42
CA ALA A 21 -22.01 20.81 -11.37
C ALA A 21 -20.90 21.75 -11.88
N ALA A 22 -20.45 21.57 -13.13
CA ALA A 22 -19.44 22.43 -13.74
C ALA A 22 -20.01 23.79 -14.18
N GLU A 23 -21.25 23.81 -14.68
CA GLU A 23 -21.95 25.05 -15.06
C GLU A 23 -22.25 25.92 -13.82
N ASP A 24 -22.73 25.31 -12.73
CA ASP A 24 -23.05 25.99 -11.47
C ASP A 24 -21.82 26.65 -10.82
N ASP A 25 -20.64 26.01 -10.89
CA ASP A 25 -19.38 26.53 -10.31
C ASP A 25 -18.92 27.81 -11.03
N TYR A 26 -19.13 27.91 -12.34
CA TYR A 26 -18.79 29.11 -13.12
C TYR A 26 -19.81 30.25 -12.93
N GLU A 27 -21.11 29.92 -12.82
CA GLU A 27 -22.15 30.92 -12.54
C GLU A 27 -21.95 31.58 -11.17
N GLN A 28 -21.59 30.81 -10.13
CA GLN A 28 -21.27 31.36 -8.81
C GLN A 28 -20.06 32.31 -8.82
N ARG A 29 -19.12 32.09 -9.75
CA ARG A 29 -17.91 32.89 -9.88
C ARG A 29 -18.08 34.13 -10.77
N GLY A 30 -19.25 34.28 -11.40
CA GLY A 30 -19.54 35.39 -12.33
C GLY A 30 -18.70 35.33 -13.61
N GLU A 31 -18.17 34.16 -13.95
CA GLU A 31 -17.34 33.93 -15.13
C GLU A 31 -18.20 33.31 -16.24
N THR A 32 -18.01 33.74 -17.49
CA THR A 32 -18.71 33.11 -18.62
C THR A 32 -18.19 31.68 -18.81
N PHE A 33 -19.07 30.70 -18.67
CA PHE A 33 -18.73 29.30 -18.89
C PHE A 33 -18.18 29.11 -20.32
N PRO A 34 -16.94 28.59 -20.50
CA PRO A 34 -16.38 28.39 -21.83
C PRO A 34 -17.20 27.39 -22.63
N ASP A 35 -17.22 27.49 -23.97
CA ASP A 35 -17.79 26.44 -24.85
C ASP A 35 -16.87 25.21 -24.87
N TRP A 36 -16.76 24.57 -23.71
CA TRP A 36 -15.94 23.39 -23.49
C TRP A 36 -16.50 22.21 -24.30
N LYS A 37 -17.79 22.21 -24.65
CA LYS A 37 -18.40 21.20 -25.53
C LYS A 37 -17.80 21.27 -26.93
N ALA A 38 -17.64 22.46 -27.49
CA ALA A 38 -16.94 22.63 -28.77
C ALA A 38 -15.45 22.23 -28.66
N ASN A 39 -14.78 22.61 -27.57
CA ASN A 39 -13.36 22.28 -27.36
C ASN A 39 -13.13 20.77 -27.13
N TYR A 40 -14.01 20.10 -26.39
CA TYR A 40 -13.95 18.67 -26.14
C TYR A 40 -14.28 17.86 -27.40
N ARG A 41 -15.27 18.31 -28.19
CA ARG A 41 -15.53 17.74 -29.53
C ARG A 41 -14.34 17.93 -30.46
N ALA A 42 -13.71 19.11 -30.46
CA ALA A 42 -12.51 19.36 -31.25
C ALA A 42 -11.34 18.49 -30.80
N MET A 43 -11.16 18.29 -29.50
CA MET A 43 -10.15 17.39 -28.93
C MET A 43 -10.40 15.93 -29.36
N LEU A 44 -11.64 15.45 -29.31
CA LEU A 44 -11.98 14.10 -29.77
C LEU A 44 -11.84 13.94 -31.29
N ALA A 45 -12.16 14.97 -32.08
CA ALA A 45 -11.97 14.97 -33.53
C ALA A 45 -10.49 15.05 -33.93
N ALA A 46 -9.67 15.71 -33.11
CA ALA A 46 -8.21 15.82 -33.30
C ALA A 46 -7.44 14.64 -32.68
N ALA A 47 -8.12 13.75 -31.94
CA ALA A 47 -7.49 12.58 -31.36
C ALA A 47 -6.97 11.71 -32.51
N PRO A 48 -5.67 11.38 -32.53
CA PRO A 48 -5.13 10.54 -33.58
C PRO A 48 -5.81 9.17 -33.52
N THR A 49 -6.28 8.67 -34.67
CA THR A 49 -6.73 7.29 -34.78
C THR A 49 -5.57 6.40 -34.34
N PRO A 50 -5.74 5.51 -33.35
CA PRO A 50 -4.66 4.66 -32.90
C PRO A 50 -4.14 3.84 -34.10
N PRO A 51 -2.81 3.68 -34.25
CA PRO A 51 -2.27 2.87 -35.32
C PRO A 51 -2.81 1.44 -35.20
N ALA A 52 -3.05 0.75 -36.32
CA ALA A 52 -3.55 -0.62 -36.32
C ALA A 52 -2.68 -1.60 -35.50
N SER A 53 -1.41 -1.24 -35.24
CA SER A 53 -0.51 -1.96 -34.32
C SER A 53 -0.89 -1.85 -32.84
N ALA A 54 -1.90 -1.06 -32.47
CA ALA A 54 -2.40 -0.92 -31.10
C ALA A 54 -3.55 -1.89 -30.76
N GLN A 55 -3.92 -2.78 -31.68
CA GLN A 55 -4.96 -3.80 -31.44
C GLN A 55 -4.40 -5.23 -31.33
N ASP A 56 -3.14 -5.44 -31.65
CA ASP A 56 -2.43 -6.71 -31.45
C ASP A 56 -1.24 -6.48 -30.54
N ASP A 57 -1.50 -6.41 -29.24
CA ASP A 57 -0.48 -6.65 -28.22
C ASP A 57 -1.21 -6.83 -26.87
N ALA A 58 -1.80 -8.00 -26.69
CA ALA A 58 -2.11 -8.51 -25.37
C ALA A 58 -0.79 -8.74 -24.62
N LYS A 59 -0.18 -7.66 -24.12
CA LYS A 59 0.86 -7.75 -23.11
C LYS A 59 0.17 -8.19 -21.82
N VAL A 60 0.15 -9.51 -21.64
CA VAL A 60 -0.05 -10.14 -20.35
C VAL A 60 0.90 -9.43 -19.38
N TYR A 61 0.34 -8.72 -18.40
CA TYR A 61 1.12 -8.21 -17.28
C TYR A 61 1.66 -9.41 -16.51
N HIS A 62 2.89 -9.81 -16.83
CA HIS A 62 3.66 -10.73 -16.01
C HIS A 62 4.13 -9.94 -14.77
N PHE A 63 3.62 -10.31 -13.61
CA PHE A 63 4.08 -9.77 -12.33
C PHE A 63 5.49 -10.30 -12.04
N GLU A 64 6.51 -9.61 -12.54
CA GLU A 64 7.92 -9.95 -12.30
C GLU A 64 8.39 -9.33 -10.97
N GLN A 65 8.56 -10.17 -9.95
CA GLN A 65 9.42 -9.86 -8.81
C GLN A 65 10.86 -9.70 -9.32
N ARG A 66 11.35 -8.46 -9.38
CA ARG A 66 12.77 -8.16 -9.65
C ARG A 66 13.65 -8.78 -8.57
N SER A 67 14.34 -9.87 -8.88
CA SER A 67 15.52 -10.29 -8.13
C SER A 67 16.75 -9.57 -8.70
N ARG A 68 17.46 -8.85 -7.84
CA ARG A 68 18.52 -7.88 -8.19
C ARG A 68 19.84 -8.52 -8.66
N PHE A 69 20.00 -9.84 -8.67
CA PHE A 69 21.29 -10.48 -8.98
C PHE A 69 21.13 -11.89 -9.58
N GLY A 70 21.58 -12.10 -10.83
CA GLY A 70 21.80 -13.43 -11.43
C GLY A 70 21.48 -13.50 -12.94
N PRO A 71 22.21 -14.30 -13.75
CA PRO A 71 21.89 -14.52 -15.15
C PRO A 71 20.68 -15.46 -15.29
N TRP A 72 19.94 -15.29 -16.39
CA TRP A 72 18.69 -15.97 -16.70
C TRP A 72 18.78 -17.49 -16.55
N ILE A 73 17.99 -18.05 -15.63
CA ILE A 73 17.62 -19.47 -15.66
C ILE A 73 16.24 -19.53 -16.32
N GLU A 74 16.14 -20.27 -17.40
CA GLU A 74 14.86 -20.58 -18.05
C GLU A 74 14.08 -21.51 -17.10
N VAL A 75 13.07 -20.96 -16.42
CA VAL A 75 12.20 -21.75 -15.54
C VAL A 75 11.06 -22.28 -16.41
N GLU A 76 10.98 -23.61 -16.58
CA GLU A 76 9.85 -24.26 -17.23
C GLU A 76 8.53 -23.81 -16.58
N LYS A 77 7.49 -23.63 -17.41
CA LYS A 77 6.14 -23.27 -16.98
C LYS A 77 5.75 -24.12 -15.77
N PRO A 78 5.25 -23.53 -14.67
CA PRO A 78 4.81 -24.30 -13.53
C PRO A 78 3.72 -25.26 -14.02
N THR A 79 4.01 -26.55 -13.99
CA THR A 79 2.95 -27.56 -14.00
C THR A 79 2.15 -27.40 -12.71
N GLU A 80 0.89 -27.84 -12.69
CA GLU A 80 -0.08 -27.67 -11.59
C GLU A 80 0.39 -28.12 -10.19
N ARG A 81 1.62 -28.64 -10.05
CA ARG A 81 2.17 -29.27 -8.84
C ARG A 81 3.11 -28.43 -7.98
N SER A 82 3.35 -27.14 -8.25
CA SER A 82 4.31 -26.36 -7.45
C SER A 82 3.84 -24.97 -6.99
N VAL A 83 2.53 -24.74 -6.91
CA VAL A 83 2.01 -23.61 -6.14
C VAL A 83 1.57 -24.13 -4.77
N GLU A 84 2.51 -24.23 -3.83
CA GLU A 84 2.13 -24.32 -2.42
C GLU A 84 1.55 -22.96 -2.04
N PHE A 85 0.23 -22.82 -2.19
CA PHE A 85 -0.51 -21.75 -1.57
C PHE A 85 -0.35 -21.90 -0.06
N VAL A 86 0.53 -21.09 0.54
CA VAL A 86 0.54 -20.92 1.99
C VAL A 86 -0.83 -20.36 2.36
N GLN A 87 -1.66 -21.24 2.91
CA GLN A 87 -2.98 -20.89 3.40
C GLN A 87 -2.76 -19.86 4.51
N ARG A 88 -3.07 -18.58 4.22
CA ARG A 88 -3.06 -17.54 5.24
C ARG A 88 -4.05 -17.99 6.31
N ALA A 89 -3.58 -18.08 7.56
CA ALA A 89 -4.46 -18.38 8.68
C ALA A 89 -5.69 -17.47 8.60
N ALA A 90 -6.87 -18.08 8.65
CA ALA A 90 -8.12 -17.32 8.61
C ALA A 90 -8.12 -16.31 9.75
N ALA A 91 -8.49 -15.06 9.44
CA ALA A 91 -8.75 -14.07 10.48
C ALA A 91 -9.81 -14.63 11.44
N PRO A 92 -9.72 -14.34 12.75
CA PRO A 92 -10.73 -14.79 13.70
C PRO A 92 -12.13 -14.32 13.26
N ALA A 93 -13.14 -15.13 13.54
CA ALA A 93 -14.53 -14.80 13.22
C ALA A 93 -14.89 -13.46 13.88
N ALA A 94 -15.62 -12.61 13.16
CA ALA A 94 -15.93 -11.23 13.56
C ALA A 94 -16.68 -11.10 14.91
N SER A 95 -17.16 -12.20 15.50
CA SER A 95 -17.86 -12.22 16.78
C SER A 95 -16.98 -11.96 18.01
N ASP A 96 -15.66 -12.05 17.87
CA ASP A 96 -14.70 -11.80 18.97
C ASP A 96 -13.95 -10.45 18.82
N ALA A 97 -14.40 -9.60 17.89
CA ALA A 97 -13.77 -8.30 17.67
C ALA A 97 -14.00 -7.39 18.89
N GLN A 98 -12.95 -7.14 19.67
CA GLN A 98 -12.95 -6.05 20.64
C GLN A 98 -13.17 -4.73 19.91
N ASP A 99 -14.04 -3.88 20.47
CA ASP A 99 -14.20 -2.52 19.98
C ASP A 99 -12.86 -1.79 20.03
N LEU A 100 -12.49 -1.18 18.91
CA LEU A 100 -11.32 -0.32 18.86
C LEU A 100 -11.56 0.91 19.75
N PRO A 101 -10.55 1.34 20.52
CA PRO A 101 -10.67 2.58 21.28
C PRO A 101 -10.96 3.77 20.35
N GLU A 102 -11.63 4.79 20.88
CA GLU A 102 -11.88 6.03 20.14
C GLU A 102 -10.56 6.65 19.65
N LEU A 103 -10.54 7.11 18.40
CA LEU A 103 -9.37 7.70 17.77
C LEU A 103 -9.00 9.04 18.43
N ASN A 104 -8.05 9.00 19.35
CA ASN A 104 -7.52 10.16 20.05
C ASN A 104 -6.14 10.57 19.52
N ALA A 105 -5.55 11.62 20.11
CA ALA A 105 -4.25 12.15 19.69
C ALA A 105 -3.11 11.11 19.74
N ASP A 106 -3.11 10.24 20.76
CA ASP A 106 -2.11 9.17 20.89
C ASP A 106 -2.23 8.13 19.76
N LEU A 107 -3.45 7.69 19.47
CA LEU A 107 -3.70 6.76 18.37
C LEU A 107 -3.41 7.39 17.01
N ILE A 108 -3.64 8.70 16.85
CA ILE A 108 -3.23 9.42 15.64
C ILE A 108 -1.70 9.43 15.49
N ASP A 109 -0.94 9.65 16.57
CA ASP A 109 0.53 9.60 16.52
C ASP A 109 1.08 8.19 16.23
N ILE A 110 0.42 7.15 16.74
CA ILE A 110 0.81 5.76 16.49
C ILE A 110 0.44 5.34 15.07
N LEU A 111 -0.83 5.48 14.68
CA LEU A 111 -1.37 4.98 13.42
C LEU A 111 -0.98 5.85 12.22
N GLY A 112 -0.74 7.15 12.45
CA GLY A 112 -0.32 8.11 11.42
C GLY A 112 1.18 8.10 11.12
N ARG A 113 1.97 7.25 11.79
CA ARG A 113 3.43 7.26 11.67
C ARG A 113 3.88 6.90 10.24
N PRO A 114 4.64 7.77 9.55
CA PRO A 114 5.07 7.49 8.19
C PRO A 114 6.18 6.44 8.13
N ASN A 115 6.23 5.65 7.04
CA ASN A 115 7.17 4.53 6.85
C ASN A 115 8.62 4.85 7.22
N PHE A 116 9.14 6.01 6.81
CA PHE A 116 10.53 6.39 7.02
C PHE A 116 10.89 6.58 8.50
N ALA A 117 9.91 6.89 9.36
CA ALA A 117 10.10 7.00 10.81
C ALA A 117 10.18 5.64 11.52
N CYS A 118 9.78 4.55 10.84
CA CYS A 118 9.73 3.21 11.41
C CYS A 118 11.03 2.41 11.25
N ILE A 119 11.91 2.81 10.32
CA ILE A 119 13.11 2.03 9.93
C ILE A 119 14.00 1.68 11.13
N ARG A 120 14.30 2.67 11.99
CA ARG A 120 15.20 2.48 13.13
C ARG A 120 14.61 1.53 14.18
N ILE A 121 13.32 1.64 14.46
CA ILE A 121 12.64 0.77 15.42
C ILE A 121 12.56 -0.65 14.84
N ALA A 122 12.21 -0.80 13.56
CA ALA A 122 12.19 -2.11 12.90
C ALA A 122 13.56 -2.80 12.92
N GLN A 123 14.65 -2.07 12.67
CA GLN A 123 16.01 -2.60 12.79
C GLN A 123 16.31 -3.09 14.22
N LEU A 124 15.92 -2.31 15.22
CA LEU A 124 16.10 -2.68 16.62
C LEU A 124 15.28 -3.92 17.01
N LEU A 125 14.05 -4.02 16.52
CA LEU A 125 13.21 -5.20 16.74
C LEU A 125 13.82 -6.45 16.10
N ARG A 126 14.41 -6.35 14.90
CA ARG A 126 15.16 -7.46 14.27
C ARG A 126 16.36 -7.89 15.11
N LEU A 127 17.12 -6.95 15.68
CA LEU A 127 18.22 -7.28 16.59
C LEU A 127 17.73 -8.01 17.86
N GLY A 128 16.50 -7.73 18.28
CA GLY A 128 15.82 -8.46 19.35
C GLY A 128 15.16 -9.79 18.92
N GLY A 129 15.39 -10.27 17.69
CA GLY A 129 14.89 -11.54 17.18
C GLY A 129 13.50 -11.49 16.53
N VAL A 130 12.94 -10.30 16.27
CA VAL A 130 11.66 -10.19 15.55
C VAL A 130 11.89 -10.34 14.06
N GLU A 131 11.26 -11.33 13.45
CA GLU A 131 11.30 -11.53 11.99
C GLU A 131 10.45 -10.47 11.27
N ILE A 132 11.12 -9.60 10.51
CA ILE A 132 10.47 -8.51 9.76
C ILE A 132 11.03 -8.50 8.35
N ALA A 133 10.18 -8.69 7.35
CA ALA A 133 10.56 -8.59 5.94
C ALA A 133 11.23 -7.24 5.64
N LYS A 134 12.24 -7.22 4.76
CA LYS A 134 12.95 -6.00 4.33
C LYS A 134 12.12 -5.22 3.29
N LYS A 135 10.91 -4.83 3.69
CA LYS A 135 9.94 -4.06 2.90
C LYS A 135 9.33 -2.99 3.79
N ALA A 136 9.23 -1.76 3.28
CA ALA A 136 8.84 -0.58 4.07
C ALA A 136 7.49 -0.76 4.77
N GLU A 137 6.52 -1.36 4.07
CA GLU A 137 5.18 -1.62 4.58
C GLU A 137 5.17 -2.66 5.71
N ALA A 138 6.07 -3.66 5.64
CA ALA A 138 6.22 -4.64 6.71
C ALA A 138 6.87 -4.03 7.96
N GLU A 139 7.85 -3.14 7.76
CA GLU A 139 8.47 -2.37 8.84
C GLU A 139 7.46 -1.44 9.52
N GLN A 140 6.69 -0.70 8.73
CA GLN A 140 5.66 0.20 9.25
C GLN A 140 4.61 -0.57 10.05
N ALA A 141 4.03 -1.63 9.46
CA ALA A 141 3.00 -2.42 10.13
C ALA A 141 3.50 -3.02 11.45
N THR A 142 4.74 -3.52 11.47
CA THR A 142 5.31 -4.10 12.70
C THR A 142 5.52 -3.03 13.77
N VAL A 143 6.02 -1.85 13.41
CA VAL A 143 6.25 -0.76 14.37
C VAL A 143 4.92 -0.21 14.89
N ILE A 144 3.92 -0.01 14.03
CA ILE A 144 2.58 0.42 14.45
C ILE A 144 1.98 -0.60 15.41
N HIS A 145 2.03 -1.89 15.07
CA HIS A 145 1.52 -2.96 15.93
C HIS A 145 2.25 -3.00 17.29
N TYR A 146 3.58 -2.83 17.29
CA TYR A 146 4.39 -2.78 18.49
C TYR A 146 3.98 -1.62 19.41
N LEU A 147 3.89 -0.39 18.88
CA LEU A 147 3.51 0.80 19.66
C LEU A 147 2.04 0.74 20.12
N LEU A 148 1.15 0.23 19.28
CA LEU A 148 -0.26 0.00 19.65
C LEU A 148 -0.36 -0.97 20.83
N GLY A 149 0.49 -1.99 20.90
CA GLY A 149 0.57 -2.89 22.05
C GLY A 149 0.90 -2.16 23.36
N PHE A 150 1.79 -1.17 23.33
CA PHE A 150 2.05 -0.31 24.50
C PHE A 150 0.85 0.54 24.86
N TYR A 151 0.17 1.13 23.86
CA TYR A 151 -1.03 1.92 24.09
C TYR A 151 -2.16 1.11 24.73
N LEU A 152 -2.45 -0.08 24.20
CA LEU A 152 -3.48 -0.95 24.77
C LEU A 152 -3.16 -1.41 26.19
N LYS A 153 -1.87 -1.51 26.55
CA LYS A 153 -1.42 -1.96 27.87
C LYS A 153 -1.28 -0.83 28.90
N HIS A 154 -0.87 0.37 28.47
CA HIS A 154 -0.43 1.46 29.35
C HIS A 154 -1.23 2.76 29.17
N GLY A 155 -2.15 2.84 28.20
CA GLY A 155 -2.96 4.02 27.93
C GLY A 155 -2.09 5.24 27.64
N SER A 156 -2.31 6.34 28.35
CA SER A 156 -1.55 7.60 28.17
C SER A 156 -0.06 7.49 28.50
N GLN A 157 0.39 6.45 29.20
CA GLN A 157 1.82 6.20 29.48
C GLN A 157 2.53 5.41 28.38
N TRP A 158 1.87 5.15 27.25
CA TRP A 158 2.41 4.29 26.18
C TRP A 158 3.77 4.76 25.66
N ALA A 159 3.95 6.07 25.48
CA ALA A 159 5.16 6.63 24.89
C ALA A 159 6.36 6.41 25.81
N GLU A 160 6.22 6.72 27.10
CA GLU A 160 7.24 6.48 28.12
C GLU A 160 7.64 5.00 28.17
N LYS A 161 6.65 4.10 28.19
CA LYS A 161 6.91 2.65 28.28
C LYS A 161 7.49 2.07 27.00
N ALA A 162 7.09 2.59 25.83
CA ALA A 162 7.70 2.23 24.57
C ALA A 162 9.16 2.70 24.50
N ASP A 163 9.44 3.94 24.92
CA ASP A 163 10.80 4.50 24.94
C ASP A 163 11.72 3.75 25.89
N GLU A 164 11.24 3.40 27.10
CA GLU A 164 11.98 2.54 28.03
C GLU A 164 12.35 1.18 27.41
N ASP A 165 11.43 0.57 26.65
CA ASP A 165 11.70 -0.72 26.00
C ASP A 165 12.62 -0.60 24.79
N ILE A 166 12.48 0.46 24.00
CA ILE A 166 13.38 0.79 22.90
C ILE A 166 14.80 1.00 23.45
N GLU A 167 14.98 1.77 24.52
CA GLU A 167 16.31 2.00 25.08
C GLU A 167 16.90 0.73 25.68
N ARG A 168 16.08 -0.07 26.38
CA ARG A 168 16.49 -1.39 26.88
C ARG A 168 17.02 -2.30 25.76
N ARG A 169 16.30 -2.38 24.63
CA ARG A 169 16.72 -3.16 23.45
C ARG A 169 17.99 -2.60 22.84
N ARG A 170 18.12 -1.28 22.79
CA ARG A 170 19.31 -0.61 22.25
C ARG A 170 20.55 -0.96 23.05
N LEU A 171 20.47 -0.89 24.39
CA LEU A 171 21.55 -1.28 25.28
C LEU A 171 21.91 -2.77 25.10
N ALA A 172 20.90 -3.65 25.04
CA ALA A 172 21.13 -5.07 24.80
C ALA A 172 21.84 -5.35 23.46
N ALA A 173 21.44 -4.64 22.40
CA ALA A 173 22.08 -4.77 21.09
C ALA A 173 23.56 -4.32 21.10
N LEU A 174 23.88 -3.23 21.81
CA LEU A 174 25.25 -2.75 21.98
C LEU A 174 26.11 -3.74 22.77
N SER A 175 25.57 -4.33 23.84
CA SER A 175 26.29 -5.35 24.61
C SER A 175 26.54 -6.61 23.78
N ALA A 176 25.59 -7.02 22.94
CA ALA A 176 25.74 -8.18 22.07
C ALA A 176 26.81 -7.98 20.99
N SER A 177 26.93 -6.78 20.40
CA SER A 177 27.99 -6.49 19.42
C SER A 177 29.39 -6.52 20.04
N GLN A 178 29.55 -6.06 21.28
CA GLN A 178 30.85 -6.07 21.97
C GLN A 178 31.35 -7.48 22.28
N GLN A 179 30.44 -8.44 22.48
CA GLN A 179 30.78 -9.84 22.73
C GLN A 179 31.18 -10.62 21.47
N GLN A 180 30.83 -10.13 20.28
CA GLN A 180 31.18 -10.76 19.01
C GLN A 180 32.55 -10.31 18.47
N GLU A 181 33.12 -9.24 19.01
CA GLU A 181 34.41 -8.66 18.59
C GLU A 181 35.60 -9.07 19.47
N GLY A 182 35.38 -9.83 20.56
CA GLY A 182 36.40 -10.34 21.48
C GLY A 182 36.65 -11.83 21.33
#